data_AF-A0A364GL36-F1
#
_entry.id   AF-A0A364GL36-F1
#
_cell.length_a   1.000
_cell.length_b   1.000
_cell.length_c   1.000
_cell.angle_alpha   90.00
_cell.angle_beta   90.00
_cell.angle_gamma   90.00
#
_symmetry.space_group_name_H-M   'P 1'
#
loop_
_entity.id
_entity.type
_entity.pdbx_description
1 polymer ?
#
loop_
_entity_poly.entity_id
_entity_poly.type
_entity_poly.pdbx_seq_one_letter_code
_entity_poly.pdbx_strand_id
1 'polypeptide(L)'
;MLLFSVICVCMQLLLQYTRYVAVLKWFTLSLFAYFAVLAVVHLDWMRLATRLVIPDLHWNAGYLTAVVAVFGTTISPYLFFWQSEEEVEDMHVHPKRRDLFDAPQQGSGALHRIEIDTVAGMGLSNLVALAILATTAATLNVDGITDIQTSAQAALALRPIAGSFAAIFFTTGIVGTGLLSVPVLAGSTAYAIGEARSWPVGFTRKVQEAKAFYATIAIATLIGMIVNFTSINAIKALYWSAVLNGVVAVPIMIVMMLVASRADIMGRFVVQGRLRTLGWLATLVMLVIALAMLATSF
;
A
#
# COMPACT_ATOMS: atom_id res chain seq x y z
N MET A 1 -5.96 -6.87 22.08
CA MET A 1 -4.61 -6.40 21.66
C MET A 1 -3.59 -7.53 21.78
N LEU A 2 -3.15 -7.93 22.99
CA LEU A 2 -2.23 -9.08 23.19
C LEU A 2 -2.67 -10.37 22.47
N LEU A 3 -3.93 -10.79 22.67
CA LEU A 3 -4.49 -11.97 22.00
C LEU A 3 -4.46 -11.83 20.47
N PHE A 4 -4.75 -10.64 19.95
CA PHE A 4 -4.77 -10.37 18.51
C PHE A 4 -3.37 -10.39 17.91
N SER A 5 -2.37 -9.83 18.60
CA SER A 5 -0.96 -9.89 18.19
C SER A 5 -0.41 -11.31 18.25
N VAL A 6 -0.75 -12.07 19.31
CA VAL A 6 -0.36 -13.49 19.43
C VAL A 6 -1.04 -14.31 18.34
N ILE A 7 -2.31 -14.08 18.05
CA ILE A 7 -3.00 -14.69 16.91
C ILE A 7 -2.29 -14.28 15.62
N CYS A 8 -2.01 -13.01 15.35
CA CYS A 8 -1.28 -12.58 14.14
C CYS A 8 0.04 -13.32 13.97
N VAL A 9 0.86 -13.36 15.01
CA VAL A 9 2.19 -13.98 14.98
C VAL A 9 2.08 -15.50 14.85
N CYS A 10 1.23 -16.16 15.63
CA CYS A 10 1.00 -17.61 15.51
C CYS A 10 0.41 -17.98 14.15
N MET A 11 -0.50 -17.17 13.62
CA MET A 11 -1.18 -17.40 12.34
C MET A 11 -0.22 -17.18 11.16
N GLN A 12 0.69 -16.20 11.26
CA GLN A 12 1.80 -15.99 10.31
C GLN A 12 2.83 -17.11 10.33
N LEU A 13 3.11 -17.70 11.51
CA LEU A 13 4.13 -18.74 11.69
C LEU A 13 3.62 -20.16 11.44
N LEU A 14 2.31 -20.44 11.63
CA LEU A 14 1.76 -21.81 11.64
C LEU A 14 0.86 -22.16 10.44
N LEU A 15 0.26 -21.18 9.74
CA LEU A 15 -0.60 -21.47 8.58
C LEU A 15 0.16 -21.26 7.28
N GLN A 16 0.01 -22.22 6.36
CA GLN A 16 0.41 -22.05 4.96
C GLN A 16 -0.22 -20.75 4.42
N TYR A 17 0.65 -19.81 4.05
CA TYR A 17 0.36 -18.45 3.56
C TYR A 17 -0.87 -18.37 2.65
N THR A 18 -1.05 -19.36 1.77
CA THR A 18 -2.11 -19.44 0.76
C THR A 18 -3.54 -19.56 1.33
N ARG A 19 -3.78 -20.33 2.41
CA ARG A 19 -5.13 -20.49 2.98
C ARG A 19 -5.55 -19.30 3.85
N TYR A 20 -4.59 -18.70 4.54
CA TYR A 20 -4.80 -17.51 5.38
C TYR A 20 -5.21 -16.30 4.55
N VAL A 21 -4.46 -16.03 3.47
CA VAL A 21 -4.75 -14.92 2.55
C VAL A 21 -6.11 -15.08 1.88
N ALA A 22 -6.51 -16.32 1.54
CA ALA A 22 -7.81 -16.59 0.92
C ALA A 22 -9.00 -16.21 1.82
N VAL A 23 -8.93 -16.50 3.13
CA VAL A 23 -9.98 -16.11 4.08
C VAL A 23 -10.01 -14.60 4.28
N LEU A 24 -8.84 -13.97 4.40
CA LEU A 24 -8.76 -12.53 4.61
C LEU A 24 -9.21 -11.68 3.41
N LYS A 25 -9.10 -12.21 2.18
CA LYS A 25 -9.70 -11.60 0.99
C LYS A 25 -11.22 -11.43 1.11
N TRP A 26 -11.92 -12.28 1.86
CA TRP A 26 -13.35 -12.08 2.11
C TRP A 26 -13.63 -10.86 2.99
N PHE A 27 -12.72 -10.55 3.92
CA PHE A 27 -12.87 -9.35 4.74
C PHE A 27 -12.63 -8.07 3.93
N THR A 28 -11.80 -8.11 2.88
CA THR A 28 -11.61 -6.95 1.99
C THR A 28 -12.82 -6.66 1.11
N LEU A 29 -13.75 -7.61 0.95
CA LEU A 29 -15.04 -7.34 0.30
C LEU A 29 -15.85 -6.27 1.04
N SER A 30 -15.61 -6.06 2.33
CA SER A 30 -16.20 -4.94 3.07
C SER A 30 -15.86 -3.57 2.45
N LEU A 31 -14.74 -3.44 1.73
CA LEU A 31 -14.39 -2.21 1.00
C LEU A 31 -15.39 -1.92 -0.13
N PHE A 32 -16.10 -2.93 -0.65
CA PHE A 32 -17.18 -2.71 -1.60
C PHE A 32 -18.41 -2.03 -0.97
N ALA A 33 -18.50 -1.98 0.36
CA ALA A 33 -19.52 -1.18 1.03
C ALA A 33 -19.43 0.31 0.65
N TYR A 34 -18.22 0.84 0.39
CA TYR A 34 -18.06 2.23 -0.04
C TYR A 34 -18.69 2.49 -1.42
N PHE A 35 -18.57 1.54 -2.36
CA PHE A 35 -19.29 1.65 -3.64
C PHE A 35 -20.81 1.60 -3.44
N ALA A 36 -21.28 0.78 -2.52
CA ALA A 36 -22.70 0.71 -2.19
C ALA A 36 -23.21 2.00 -1.53
N VAL A 37 -22.40 2.67 -0.69
CA VAL A 37 -22.73 4.01 -0.16
C VAL A 37 -22.86 5.01 -1.32
N LEU A 38 -21.90 5.02 -2.26
CA LEU A 38 -21.94 5.93 -3.42
C LEU A 38 -23.17 5.74 -4.31
N ALA A 39 -23.71 4.52 -4.39
CA ALA A 39 -24.93 4.25 -5.14
C ALA A 39 -26.19 4.83 -4.48
N VAL A 40 -26.18 5.06 -3.16
CA VAL A 40 -27.34 5.51 -2.37
C VAL A 40 -27.26 7.01 -2.05
N VAL A 41 -26.06 7.53 -1.83
CA VAL A 41 -25.85 8.95 -1.49
C VAL A 41 -26.01 9.81 -2.74
N HIS A 42 -26.68 10.96 -2.59
CA HIS A 42 -26.82 11.93 -3.67
C HIS A 42 -25.49 12.63 -3.92
N LEU A 43 -24.76 12.14 -4.93
CA LEU A 43 -23.50 12.70 -5.35
C LEU A 43 -23.66 13.42 -6.70
N ASP A 44 -23.14 14.65 -6.78
CA ASP A 44 -23.03 15.36 -8.06
C ASP A 44 -21.90 14.74 -8.88
N TRP A 45 -22.24 13.74 -9.68
CA TRP A 45 -21.31 13.03 -10.55
C TRP A 45 -20.63 13.94 -11.56
N MET A 46 -21.33 14.98 -12.03
CA MET A 46 -20.76 15.96 -12.96
C MET A 46 -19.66 16.76 -12.27
N ARG A 47 -19.91 17.23 -11.05
CA ARG A 47 -18.92 17.94 -10.25
C ARG A 47 -17.73 17.04 -9.89
N LEU A 48 -17.95 15.78 -9.51
CA LEU A 48 -16.87 14.83 -9.24
C LEU A 48 -16.00 14.61 -10.49
N ALA A 49 -16.60 14.33 -11.64
CA ALA A 49 -15.88 14.12 -12.90
C ALA A 49 -15.11 15.38 -13.32
N THR A 50 -15.74 16.55 -13.21
CA THR A 50 -15.10 17.84 -13.54
C THR A 50 -13.91 18.12 -12.64
N ARG A 51 -14.04 17.89 -11.32
CA ARG A 51 -12.95 18.13 -10.35
C ARG A 51 -11.86 17.08 -10.40
N LEU A 52 -12.14 15.89 -10.94
CA LEU A 52 -11.14 14.86 -11.21
C LEU A 52 -10.25 15.22 -12.41
N VAL A 53 -10.82 15.89 -13.42
CA VAL A 53 -10.06 16.37 -14.60
C VAL A 53 -9.43 17.74 -14.35
N ILE A 54 -10.12 18.63 -13.65
CA ILE A 54 -9.70 20.00 -13.35
C ILE A 54 -9.69 20.19 -11.83
N PRO A 55 -8.56 19.87 -11.16
CA PRO A 55 -8.47 19.95 -9.71
C PRO A 55 -8.50 21.41 -9.24
N ASP A 56 -9.16 21.66 -8.10
CA ASP A 56 -9.00 22.92 -7.37
C ASP A 56 -7.72 22.84 -6.54
N LEU A 57 -6.69 23.57 -6.96
CA LEU A 57 -5.38 23.53 -6.33
C LEU A 57 -5.31 24.59 -5.23
N HIS A 58 -5.21 24.15 -3.98
CA HIS A 58 -5.00 25.02 -2.85
C HIS A 58 -3.56 24.90 -2.36
N TRP A 59 -2.79 25.99 -2.46
CA TRP A 59 -1.39 26.03 -2.02
C TRP A 59 -1.28 26.30 -0.52
N ASN A 60 -1.91 25.46 0.30
CA ASN A 60 -1.77 25.50 1.75
C ASN A 60 -1.14 24.21 2.28
N ALA A 61 -0.50 24.30 3.45
CA ALA A 61 0.24 23.19 4.03
C ALA A 61 -0.64 21.95 4.23
N GLY A 62 -1.90 22.12 4.68
CA GLY A 62 -2.83 21.00 4.90
C GLY A 62 -3.18 20.24 3.62
N TYR A 63 -3.48 20.97 2.54
CA TYR A 63 -3.80 20.40 1.23
C TYR A 63 -2.60 19.66 0.65
N LEU A 64 -1.42 20.29 0.62
CA LEU A 64 -0.21 19.65 0.10
C LEU A 64 0.18 18.43 0.93
N THR A 65 0.07 18.50 2.26
CA THR A 65 0.31 17.34 3.14
C THR A 65 -0.67 16.21 2.84
N ALA A 66 -1.94 16.50 2.61
CA ALA A 66 -2.93 15.48 2.26
C ALA A 66 -2.64 14.86 0.88
N VAL A 67 -2.24 15.66 -0.11
CA VAL A 67 -1.84 15.16 -1.44
C VAL A 67 -0.61 14.25 -1.33
N VAL A 68 0.41 14.64 -0.55
CA VAL A 68 1.59 13.80 -0.28
C VAL A 68 1.18 12.51 0.44
N ALA A 69 0.26 12.57 1.41
CA ALA A 69 -0.23 11.39 2.12
C ALA A 69 -0.92 10.41 1.16
N VAL A 70 -1.83 10.90 0.31
CA VAL A 70 -2.55 10.09 -0.69
C VAL A 70 -1.56 9.41 -1.62
N PHE A 71 -0.66 10.17 -2.25
CA PHE A 71 0.35 9.57 -3.14
C PHE A 71 1.33 8.66 -2.40
N GLY A 72 1.68 8.99 -1.15
CA GLY A 72 2.52 8.17 -0.30
C GLY A 72 1.91 6.80 -0.03
N THR A 73 0.58 6.72 0.16
CA THR A 73 -0.10 5.42 0.26
C THR A 73 -0.11 4.66 -1.06
N THR A 74 -0.26 5.34 -2.20
CA THR A 74 -0.35 4.69 -3.51
C THR A 74 1.00 4.15 -3.99
N ILE A 75 2.06 4.93 -3.84
CA ILE A 75 3.39 4.59 -4.36
C ILE A 75 4.17 3.74 -3.36
N SER A 76 3.98 4.00 -2.05
CA SER A 76 4.55 3.27 -0.90
C SER A 76 5.94 2.64 -1.16
N PRO A 77 7.03 3.27 -0.72
CA PRO A 77 8.43 2.83 -0.91
C PRO A 77 8.71 1.32 -0.90
N TYR A 78 8.10 0.60 0.03
CA TYR A 78 8.33 -0.83 0.20
C TYR A 78 7.87 -1.66 -1.00
N LEU A 79 6.90 -1.19 -1.80
CA LEU A 79 6.38 -1.91 -2.96
C LEU A 79 7.45 -2.16 -4.02
N PHE A 80 8.42 -1.24 -4.17
CA PHE A 80 9.51 -1.41 -5.15
C PHE A 80 10.40 -2.62 -4.86
N PHE A 81 10.59 -2.95 -3.57
CA PHE A 81 11.36 -4.11 -3.15
C PHE A 81 10.46 -5.34 -2.98
N TRP A 82 9.31 -5.17 -2.33
CA TRP A 82 8.37 -6.26 -2.10
C TRP A 82 7.92 -6.93 -3.40
N GLN A 83 7.58 -6.15 -4.43
CA GLN A 83 7.08 -6.70 -5.70
C GLN A 83 8.18 -7.44 -6.47
N SER A 84 9.45 -7.00 -6.39
CA SER A 84 10.56 -7.75 -6.98
C SER A 84 10.85 -9.04 -6.21
N GLU A 85 10.84 -8.98 -4.87
CA GLU A 85 11.03 -10.16 -4.02
C GLU A 85 9.90 -11.19 -4.21
N GLU A 86 8.65 -10.73 -4.36
CA GLU A 86 7.51 -11.59 -4.61
C GLU A 86 7.70 -12.36 -5.93
N GLU A 87 8.16 -11.71 -7.00
CA GLU A 87 8.43 -12.38 -8.28
C GLU A 87 9.57 -13.41 -8.14
N VAL A 88 10.59 -13.14 -7.32
CA VAL A 88 11.66 -14.11 -7.01
C VAL A 88 11.13 -15.31 -6.24
N GLU A 89 10.31 -15.11 -5.20
CA GLU A 89 9.67 -16.21 -4.47
C GLU A 89 8.72 -17.00 -5.38
N ASP A 90 7.98 -16.34 -6.28
CA ASP A 90 7.05 -16.98 -7.20
C ASP A 90 7.76 -17.91 -8.21
N MET A 91 9.01 -17.61 -8.57
CA MET A 91 9.87 -18.50 -9.37
C MET A 91 10.22 -19.80 -8.64
N HIS A 92 10.45 -19.75 -7.32
CA HIS A 92 10.72 -20.96 -6.52
C HIS A 92 9.50 -21.87 -6.42
N VAL A 93 8.28 -21.30 -6.45
CA VAL A 93 7.02 -22.04 -6.40
C VAL A 93 6.64 -22.64 -7.77
N HIS A 94 7.02 -21.99 -8.87
CA HIS A 94 6.66 -22.40 -10.23
C HIS A 94 7.89 -22.85 -11.04
N PRO A 95 8.18 -24.17 -11.13
CA PRO A 95 9.43 -24.70 -11.72
C PRO A 95 9.66 -24.36 -13.20
N LYS A 96 8.63 -23.87 -13.90
CA LYS A 96 8.70 -23.46 -15.30
C LYS A 96 9.26 -22.04 -15.48
N ARG A 97 9.18 -21.20 -14.44
CA ARG A 97 9.73 -19.85 -14.44
C ARG A 97 11.21 -19.93 -14.10
N ARG A 98 12.04 -19.22 -14.86
CA ARG A 98 13.49 -19.17 -14.68
C ARG A 98 13.95 -17.73 -14.70
N ASP A 99 15.13 -17.50 -14.14
CA ASP A 99 15.81 -16.22 -14.23
C ASP A 99 15.89 -15.76 -15.69
N LEU A 100 15.57 -14.49 -15.93
CA LEU A 100 15.56 -13.89 -17.26
C LEU A 100 16.98 -13.68 -17.84
N PHE A 101 18.03 -13.72 -17.00
CA PHE A 101 19.41 -13.83 -17.48
C PHE A 101 19.65 -15.16 -18.20
N ASP A 102 19.16 -16.27 -17.64
CA ASP A 102 19.35 -17.63 -18.17
C ASP A 102 18.33 -17.98 -19.27
N ALA A 103 17.08 -17.49 -19.14
CA ALA A 103 15.97 -17.80 -20.04
C ALA A 103 15.30 -16.54 -20.60
N PRO A 104 16.04 -15.68 -21.33
CA PRO A 104 15.56 -14.39 -21.79
C PRO A 104 14.37 -14.47 -22.75
N GLN A 105 14.14 -15.63 -23.37
CA GLN A 105 12.97 -15.85 -24.23
C GLN A 105 11.65 -15.78 -23.44
N GLN A 106 11.69 -16.00 -22.11
CA GLN A 106 10.51 -15.86 -21.24
C GLN A 106 10.15 -14.41 -20.92
N GLY A 107 11.05 -13.46 -21.19
CA GLY A 107 10.94 -12.10 -20.70
C GLY A 107 9.71 -11.33 -21.18
N SER A 108 9.34 -11.45 -22.46
CA SER A 108 8.14 -10.75 -22.99
C SER A 108 6.86 -11.22 -22.32
N GLY A 109 6.70 -12.54 -22.16
CA GLY A 109 5.55 -13.14 -21.47
C GLY A 109 5.52 -12.81 -19.97
N ALA A 110 6.69 -12.83 -19.31
CA ALA A 110 6.80 -12.48 -17.91
C ALA A 110 6.44 -11.00 -17.65
N LEU A 111 7.03 -10.07 -18.41
CA LEU A 111 6.76 -8.65 -18.28
C LEU A 111 5.29 -8.31 -18.59
N HIS A 112 4.71 -8.92 -19.62
CA HIS A 112 3.29 -8.69 -19.95
C HIS A 112 2.34 -9.18 -18.84
N ARG A 113 2.65 -10.33 -18.22
CA ARG A 113 1.88 -10.83 -17.06
C ARG A 113 1.96 -9.86 -15.89
N ILE A 114 3.18 -9.42 -15.55
CA ILE A 114 3.42 -8.47 -14.45
C ILE A 114 2.71 -7.15 -14.73
N GLU A 115 2.73 -6.67 -15.97
CA GLU A 115 2.04 -5.45 -16.39
C GLU A 115 0.52 -5.57 -16.17
N ILE A 116 -0.11 -6.66 -16.65
CA ILE A 116 -1.55 -6.89 -16.48
C ILE A 116 -1.90 -6.97 -14.98
N ASP A 117 -1.15 -7.73 -14.21
CA ASP A 117 -1.39 -7.89 -12.78
C ASP A 117 -1.27 -6.56 -12.04
N THR A 118 -0.22 -5.78 -12.33
CA THR A 118 0.02 -4.46 -11.74
C THR A 118 -1.09 -3.48 -12.13
N VAL A 119 -1.46 -3.41 -13.41
CA VAL A 119 -2.49 -2.48 -13.91
C VAL A 119 -3.87 -2.84 -13.33
N ALA A 120 -4.22 -4.12 -13.28
CA ALA A 120 -5.49 -4.56 -12.69
C ALA A 120 -5.53 -4.31 -11.18
N GLY A 121 -4.47 -4.68 -10.46
CA GLY A 121 -4.36 -4.51 -9.01
C GLY A 121 -4.34 -3.04 -8.60
N MET A 122 -3.47 -2.23 -9.20
CA MET A 122 -3.41 -0.79 -8.91
C MET A 122 -4.67 -0.06 -9.38
N GLY A 123 -5.24 -0.44 -10.52
CA GLY A 123 -6.51 0.12 -11.01
C GLY A 123 -7.65 -0.09 -10.02
N LEU A 124 -7.85 -1.33 -9.57
CA LEU A 124 -8.87 -1.63 -8.56
C LEU A 124 -8.61 -0.91 -7.23
N SER A 125 -7.35 -0.88 -6.78
CA SER A 125 -6.97 -0.16 -5.55
C SER A 125 -7.30 1.33 -5.63
N ASN A 126 -6.97 2.01 -6.74
CA ASN A 126 -7.28 3.43 -6.93
C ASN A 126 -8.79 3.68 -7.05
N LEU A 127 -9.55 2.77 -7.68
CA LEU A 127 -11.02 2.86 -7.72
C LEU A 127 -11.63 2.77 -6.31
N VAL A 128 -11.14 1.85 -5.48
CA VAL A 128 -11.57 1.74 -4.07
C VAL A 128 -11.19 3.00 -3.29
N ALA A 129 -9.97 3.52 -3.47
CA ALA A 129 -9.53 4.75 -2.82
C ALA A 129 -10.39 5.96 -3.21
N LEU A 130 -10.71 6.10 -4.50
CA LEU A 130 -11.62 7.12 -5.00
C LEU A 130 -13.03 6.95 -4.40
N ALA A 131 -13.52 5.71 -4.28
CA ALA A 131 -14.81 5.44 -3.68
C ALA A 131 -14.85 5.84 -2.21
N ILE A 132 -13.78 5.57 -1.46
CA ILE A 132 -13.63 6.00 -0.05
C ILE A 132 -13.62 7.53 0.03
N LEU A 133 -12.80 8.21 -0.78
CA LEU A 133 -12.72 9.68 -0.80
C LEU A 133 -14.06 10.35 -1.14
N ALA A 134 -14.74 9.86 -2.17
CA ALA A 134 -16.04 10.38 -2.58
C ALA A 134 -17.12 10.11 -1.52
N THR A 135 -17.10 8.93 -0.89
CA THR A 135 -18.03 8.59 0.18
C THR A 135 -17.83 9.48 1.40
N THR A 136 -16.59 9.66 1.86
CA THR A 136 -16.29 10.49 3.03
C THR A 136 -16.58 11.96 2.74
N ALA A 137 -16.36 12.44 1.51
CA ALA A 137 -16.76 13.77 1.09
C ALA A 137 -18.30 13.95 1.13
N ALA A 138 -19.06 12.99 0.60
CA ALA A 138 -20.52 13.10 0.51
C ALA A 138 -21.27 12.80 1.81
N THR A 139 -20.58 12.29 2.83
CA THR A 139 -21.15 11.97 4.15
C THR A 139 -20.55 12.84 5.23
N LEU A 140 -19.28 12.60 5.58
CA LEU A 140 -18.61 13.27 6.69
C LEU A 140 -18.36 14.77 6.41
N ASN A 141 -17.84 15.10 5.23
CA ASN A 141 -17.48 16.49 4.93
C ASN A 141 -18.70 17.41 4.82
N VAL A 142 -19.82 16.92 4.27
CA VAL A 142 -21.10 17.65 4.22
C VAL A 142 -21.65 17.89 5.64
N ASP A 143 -21.47 16.93 6.55
CA ASP A 143 -21.84 17.06 7.97
C ASP A 143 -20.84 17.90 8.80
N GLY A 144 -19.84 18.53 8.15
CA GLY A 144 -18.82 19.37 8.79
C GLY A 144 -17.71 18.59 9.52
N ILE A 145 -17.70 17.25 9.45
CA ILE A 145 -16.68 16.40 10.05
C ILE A 145 -15.46 16.40 9.13
N THR A 146 -14.50 17.26 9.43
CA THR A 146 -13.26 17.43 8.66
C THR A 146 -12.01 16.90 9.37
N ASP A 147 -12.08 16.72 10.69
CA ASP A 147 -10.99 16.18 11.51
C ASP A 147 -11.40 14.84 12.13
N ILE A 148 -10.90 13.75 11.55
CA ILE A 148 -11.19 12.38 11.99
C ILE A 148 -10.11 11.96 12.99
N GLN A 149 -10.50 11.80 14.25
CA GLN A 149 -9.60 11.43 15.35
C GLN A 149 -9.75 9.97 15.78
N THR A 150 -10.86 9.31 15.43
CA THR A 150 -11.16 7.93 15.86
C THR A 150 -11.74 7.06 14.74
N SER A 151 -11.51 5.74 14.82
CA SER A 151 -12.09 4.77 13.89
C SER A 151 -13.62 4.76 13.90
N ALA A 152 -14.22 5.12 15.04
CA ALA A 152 -15.67 5.26 15.18
C ALA A 152 -16.23 6.39 14.31
N GLN A 153 -15.51 7.52 14.22
CA GLN A 153 -15.88 8.62 13.32
C GLN A 153 -15.74 8.20 11.86
N ALA A 154 -14.67 7.49 11.50
CA ALA A 154 -14.48 6.99 10.13
C ALA A 154 -15.62 6.03 9.72
N ALA A 155 -16.10 5.19 10.64
CA ALA A 155 -17.22 4.28 10.38
C ALA A 155 -18.54 4.99 10.04
N LEU A 156 -18.73 6.24 10.46
CA LEU A 156 -19.93 7.02 10.15
C LEU A 156 -20.11 7.25 8.64
N ALA A 157 -19.04 7.19 7.86
CA ALA A 157 -19.11 7.28 6.40
C ALA A 157 -19.97 6.16 5.77
N LEU A 158 -20.08 5.01 6.43
CA LEU A 158 -20.88 3.87 5.97
C LEU A 158 -22.34 3.89 6.49
N ARG A 159 -22.69 4.86 7.35
CA ARG A 159 -24.01 4.96 7.97
C ARG A 159 -25.19 5.01 6.99
N PRO A 160 -25.12 5.66 5.81
CA PRO A 160 -26.26 5.74 4.89
C PRO A 160 -26.80 4.39 4.41
N ILE A 161 -25.95 3.37 4.30
CA ILE A 161 -26.33 2.01 3.88
C ILE A 161 -26.40 1.06 5.07
N ALA A 162 -25.42 1.11 5.96
CA ALA A 162 -25.29 0.11 7.02
C ALA A 162 -26.04 0.49 8.30
N GLY A 163 -26.50 1.74 8.45
CA GLY A 163 -27.22 2.21 9.63
C GLY A 163 -26.44 1.92 10.92
N SER A 164 -27.06 1.19 11.85
CA SER A 164 -26.43 0.73 13.10
C SER A 164 -25.29 -0.27 12.90
N PHE A 165 -25.24 -0.97 11.76
CA PHE A 165 -24.20 -1.94 11.42
C PHE A 165 -22.94 -1.30 10.82
N ALA A 166 -22.92 0.02 10.60
CA ALA A 166 -21.78 0.72 10.00
C ALA A 166 -20.46 0.45 10.75
N ALA A 167 -20.51 0.44 12.09
CA ALA A 167 -19.36 0.11 12.93
C ALA A 167 -18.86 -1.33 12.71
N ILE A 168 -19.77 -2.29 12.50
CA ILE A 168 -19.43 -3.68 12.26
C ILE A 168 -18.75 -3.82 10.90
N PHE A 169 -19.37 -3.30 9.83
CA PHE A 169 -18.78 -3.33 8.48
C PHE A 169 -17.39 -2.67 8.44
N PHE A 170 -17.26 -1.49 9.06
CA PHE A 170 -15.98 -0.80 9.14
C PHE A 170 -14.93 -1.60 9.93
N THR A 171 -15.33 -2.19 11.07
CA THR A 171 -14.42 -2.99 11.90
C THR A 171 -13.99 -4.27 11.19
N THR A 172 -14.91 -4.97 10.53
CA THR A 172 -14.61 -6.14 9.70
C THR A 172 -13.60 -5.79 8.60
N GLY A 173 -13.77 -4.64 7.96
CA GLY A 173 -12.85 -4.16 6.93
C GLY A 173 -11.48 -3.82 7.46
N ILE A 174 -11.38 -2.94 8.46
CA ILE A 174 -10.08 -2.49 8.98
C ILE A 174 -9.28 -3.65 9.61
N VAL A 175 -9.96 -4.60 10.26
CA VAL A 175 -9.32 -5.81 10.80
C VAL A 175 -8.84 -6.70 9.66
N GLY A 176 -9.68 -6.94 8.65
CA GLY A 176 -9.31 -7.73 7.47
C GLY A 176 -8.11 -7.18 6.71
N THR A 177 -8.15 -5.89 6.39
CA THR A 177 -7.05 -5.22 5.69
C THR A 177 -5.80 -5.16 6.56
N GLY A 178 -5.94 -4.83 7.85
CA GLY A 178 -4.81 -4.78 8.78
C GLY A 178 -4.10 -6.13 8.89
N LEU A 179 -4.85 -7.23 9.04
CA LEU A 179 -4.29 -8.59 9.13
C LEU A 179 -3.57 -9.05 7.85
N LEU A 180 -4.00 -8.54 6.68
CA LEU A 180 -3.31 -8.77 5.40
C LEU A 180 -2.05 -7.93 5.26
N SER A 181 -2.06 -6.69 5.77
CA SER A 181 -0.94 -5.77 5.64
C SER A 181 0.24 -6.11 6.56
N VAL A 182 0.00 -6.67 7.75
CA VAL A 182 1.10 -6.97 8.70
C VAL A 182 2.15 -7.94 8.09
N PRO A 183 1.79 -9.09 7.50
CA PRO A 183 2.78 -9.98 6.89
C PRO A 183 3.56 -9.32 5.74
N VAL A 184 2.89 -8.52 4.93
CA VAL A 184 3.49 -7.82 3.78
C VAL A 184 4.50 -6.78 4.24
N LEU A 185 4.10 -5.90 5.18
CA LEU A 185 4.98 -4.84 5.69
C LEU A 185 6.12 -5.37 6.57
N ALA A 186 5.84 -6.37 7.41
CA ALA A 186 6.87 -7.00 8.23
C ALA A 186 7.83 -7.81 7.36
N GLY A 187 7.29 -8.52 6.36
CA GLY A 187 8.06 -9.27 5.38
C GLY A 187 8.96 -8.35 4.56
N SER A 188 8.43 -7.26 3.99
CA SER A 188 9.23 -6.29 3.22
C SER A 188 10.38 -5.71 4.05
N THR A 189 10.13 -5.42 5.33
CA THR A 189 11.17 -4.94 6.25
C THR A 189 12.22 -6.02 6.52
N ALA A 190 11.79 -7.27 6.70
CA ALA A 190 12.70 -8.39 6.93
C ALA A 190 13.55 -8.74 5.71
N TYR A 191 12.99 -8.63 4.50
CA TYR A 191 13.73 -8.74 3.24
C TYR A 191 14.79 -7.63 3.15
N ALA A 192 14.38 -6.36 3.27
CA ALA A 192 15.31 -5.24 3.14
C ALA A 192 16.49 -5.31 4.13
N ILE A 193 16.23 -5.66 5.40
CA ILE A 193 17.29 -5.80 6.41
C ILE A 193 18.15 -7.05 6.14
N GLY A 194 17.52 -8.15 5.77
CA GLY A 194 18.21 -9.41 5.50
C GLY A 194 19.16 -9.27 4.31
N GLU A 195 18.72 -8.68 3.21
CA GLU A 195 19.54 -8.47 2.01
C GLU A 195 20.69 -7.48 2.25
N ALA A 196 20.41 -6.36 2.93
CA ALA A 196 21.43 -5.38 3.29
C ALA A 196 22.54 -5.98 4.17
N ARG A 197 22.25 -7.07 4.90
CA ARG A 197 23.20 -7.83 5.72
C ARG A 197 23.65 -9.14 5.08
N SER A 198 23.21 -9.43 3.85
CA SER A 198 23.47 -10.68 3.11
C SER A 198 23.08 -11.94 3.91
N TRP A 199 21.98 -11.86 4.66
CA TRP A 199 21.43 -12.98 5.42
C TRP A 199 20.46 -13.83 4.57
N PRO A 200 20.26 -15.11 4.93
CA PRO A 200 19.21 -15.93 4.34
C PRO A 200 17.82 -15.30 4.53
N VAL A 201 17.15 -14.97 3.42
CA VAL A 201 15.78 -14.43 3.37
C VAL A 201 14.84 -15.35 2.59
N GLY A 202 13.53 -15.24 2.83
CA GLY A 202 12.51 -16.01 2.10
C GLY A 202 11.47 -16.66 3.01
N PHE A 203 10.19 -16.50 2.67
CA PHE A 203 9.08 -17.21 3.35
C PHE A 203 9.11 -18.72 3.06
N THR A 204 9.69 -19.13 1.93
CA THR A 204 9.83 -20.54 1.56
C THR A 204 10.89 -21.28 2.38
N ARG A 205 11.79 -20.56 3.08
CA ARG A 205 12.84 -21.15 3.92
C ARG A 205 12.32 -21.59 5.28
N LYS A 206 12.92 -22.65 5.84
CA LYS A 206 12.59 -23.08 7.21
C LYS A 206 12.99 -22.01 8.22
N VAL A 207 12.22 -21.89 9.30
CA VAL A 207 12.50 -20.91 10.39
C VAL A 207 13.92 -21.04 10.95
N GLN A 208 14.47 -22.26 10.98
CA GLN A 208 15.83 -22.52 11.45
C GLN A 208 16.93 -22.05 10.47
N GLU A 209 16.61 -21.92 9.19
CA GLU A 209 17.53 -21.48 8.12
C GLU A 209 17.52 -19.95 7.95
N ALA A 210 16.39 -19.29 8.24
CA ALA A 210 16.20 -17.85 8.11
C ALA A 210 15.88 -17.17 9.46
N LYS A 211 16.61 -17.53 10.52
CA LYS A 211 16.33 -17.05 11.90
C LYS A 211 16.27 -15.52 12.00
N ALA A 212 17.18 -14.81 11.33
CA ALA A 212 17.24 -13.36 11.37
C ALA A 212 16.04 -12.70 10.65
N PHE A 213 15.54 -13.32 9.58
CA PHE A 213 14.34 -12.86 8.86
C PHE A 213 13.10 -12.95 9.76
N TYR A 214 12.83 -14.14 10.33
CA TYR A 214 11.69 -14.33 11.22
C TYR A 214 11.79 -13.52 12.53
N ALA A 215 13.01 -13.33 13.07
CA ALA A 215 13.24 -12.46 14.21
C ALA A 215 12.89 -10.99 13.89
N THR A 216 13.24 -10.52 12.70
CA THR A 216 12.90 -9.15 12.26
C THR A 216 11.39 -8.95 12.17
N ILE A 217 10.65 -9.93 11.62
CA ILE A 217 9.18 -9.91 11.59
C ILE A 217 8.59 -9.84 13.00
N ALA A 218 9.09 -10.68 13.92
CA ALA A 218 8.61 -10.72 15.30
C ALA A 218 8.88 -9.39 16.03
N ILE A 219 10.08 -8.82 15.87
CA ILE A 219 10.47 -7.54 16.48
C ILE A 219 9.62 -6.40 15.91
N ALA A 220 9.45 -6.31 14.58
CA ALA A 220 8.62 -5.28 13.95
C ALA A 220 7.17 -5.33 14.45
N THR A 221 6.61 -6.54 14.56
CA THR A 221 5.25 -6.75 15.07
C THR A 221 5.14 -6.36 16.55
N LEU A 222 6.15 -6.70 17.36
CA LEU A 222 6.19 -6.32 18.78
C LEU A 222 6.30 -4.80 18.97
N ILE A 223 7.12 -4.13 18.17
CA ILE A 223 7.24 -2.66 18.19
C ILE A 223 5.89 -2.02 17.84
N GLY A 224 5.24 -2.47 16.75
CA GLY A 224 3.91 -1.97 16.37
C GLY A 224 2.87 -2.18 17.48
N MET A 225 2.95 -3.31 18.18
CA MET A 225 2.11 -3.57 19.35
C MET A 225 2.42 -2.62 20.53
N ILE A 226 3.69 -2.35 20.83
CA ILE A 226 4.10 -1.44 21.92
C ILE A 226 3.61 -0.01 21.64
N VAL A 227 3.65 0.44 20.38
CA VAL A 227 3.17 1.78 20.00
C VAL A 227 1.70 1.97 20.37
N ASN A 228 0.87 0.92 20.38
CA ASN A 228 -0.53 1.02 20.80
C ASN A 228 -0.71 1.33 22.30
N PHE A 229 0.32 1.16 23.13
CA PHE A 229 0.29 1.53 24.55
C PHE A 229 0.81 2.95 24.79
N THR A 230 1.24 3.66 23.74
CA THR A 230 1.61 5.07 23.83
C THR A 230 0.38 5.97 23.69
N SER A 231 0.48 7.22 24.13
CA SER A 231 -0.57 8.24 23.98
C SER A 231 -0.73 8.78 22.56
N ILE A 232 -0.03 8.19 21.58
CA ILE A 232 -0.06 8.61 20.18
C ILE A 232 -1.42 8.25 19.59
N ASN A 233 -2.10 9.24 19.00
CA ASN A 233 -3.33 8.98 18.25
C ASN A 233 -3.01 8.11 17.02
N ALA A 234 -3.60 6.92 16.95
CA ALA A 234 -3.34 5.95 15.89
C ALA A 234 -3.72 6.46 14.48
N ILE A 235 -4.78 7.25 14.35
CA ILE A 235 -5.18 7.83 13.05
C ILE A 235 -4.17 8.88 12.60
N LYS A 236 -3.69 9.74 13.52
CA LYS A 236 -2.63 10.70 13.19
C LYS A 236 -1.32 9.99 12.83
N ALA A 237 -0.97 8.94 13.56
CA ALA A 237 0.21 8.14 13.24
C ALA A 237 0.09 7.50 11.85
N LEU A 238 -1.07 6.93 11.52
CA LEU A 238 -1.35 6.37 10.19
C LEU A 238 -1.22 7.42 9.10
N TYR A 239 -1.80 8.61 9.31
CA TYR A 239 -1.72 9.73 8.38
C TYR A 239 -0.28 10.22 8.16
N TRP A 240 0.47 10.46 9.25
CA TRP A 240 1.87 10.90 9.14
C TRP A 240 2.79 9.82 8.59
N SER A 241 2.50 8.54 8.84
CA SER A 241 3.21 7.43 8.17
C SER A 241 3.00 7.48 6.66
N ALA A 242 1.80 7.82 6.18
CA ALA A 242 1.54 7.98 4.75
C ALA A 242 2.30 9.18 4.15
N VAL A 243 2.34 10.30 4.87
CA VAL A 243 3.13 11.48 4.46
C VAL A 243 4.61 11.12 4.35
N LEU A 244 5.15 10.43 5.37
CA LEU A 244 6.54 9.99 5.37
C LEU A 244 6.83 9.05 4.18
N ASN A 245 5.92 8.12 3.88
CA ASN A 245 6.03 7.26 2.70
C ASN A 245 6.10 8.09 1.41
N GLY A 246 5.28 9.14 1.29
CA GLY A 246 5.29 10.03 0.12
C GLY A 246 6.61 10.78 -0.06
N VAL A 247 7.20 11.28 1.02
CA VAL A 247 8.51 11.95 1.00
C VAL A 247 9.63 10.97 0.67
N VAL A 248 9.64 9.79 1.32
CA VAL A 248 10.65 8.75 1.12
C VAL A 248 10.54 8.07 -0.24
N ALA A 249 9.37 8.08 -0.87
CA ALA A 249 9.18 7.54 -2.22
C ALA A 249 10.04 8.27 -3.25
N VAL A 250 10.25 9.58 -3.10
CA VAL A 250 11.01 10.39 -4.07
C VAL A 250 12.44 9.87 -4.32
N PRO A 251 13.33 9.77 -3.31
CA PRO A 251 14.68 9.25 -3.53
C PRO A 251 14.68 7.81 -4.03
N ILE A 252 13.74 6.97 -3.57
CA ILE A 252 13.64 5.57 -4.01
C ILE A 252 13.23 5.49 -5.47
N MET A 253 12.24 6.27 -5.90
CA MET A 253 11.83 6.36 -7.31
C MET A 253 12.98 6.84 -8.20
N ILE A 254 13.78 7.81 -7.75
CA ILE A 254 14.97 8.25 -8.48
C ILE A 254 15.95 7.09 -8.68
N VAL A 255 16.29 6.38 -7.60
CA VAL A 255 17.21 5.23 -7.65
C VAL A 255 16.64 4.13 -8.57
N MET A 256 15.36 3.80 -8.43
CA MET A 256 14.70 2.79 -9.27
C MET A 256 14.71 3.17 -10.74
N MET A 257 14.44 4.44 -11.09
CA MET A 257 14.49 4.89 -12.47
C MET A 257 15.91 4.86 -13.05
N LEU A 258 16.94 5.13 -12.24
CA LEU A 258 18.34 4.99 -12.65
C LEU A 258 18.70 3.52 -12.90
N VAL A 259 18.33 2.62 -11.98
CA VAL A 259 18.57 1.17 -12.10
C VAL A 259 17.83 0.59 -13.30
N ALA A 260 16.54 0.89 -13.46
CA ALA A 260 15.72 0.39 -14.55
C ALA A 260 16.16 0.89 -15.94
N SER A 261 16.87 2.03 -15.99
CA SER A 261 17.41 2.60 -17.23
C SER A 261 18.83 2.11 -17.57
N ARG A 262 19.46 1.33 -16.70
CA ARG A 262 20.86 0.87 -16.85
C ARG A 262 20.95 -0.46 -17.58
N ALA A 263 21.64 -0.47 -18.72
CA ALA A 263 21.85 -1.67 -19.53
C ALA A 263 22.78 -2.70 -18.88
N ASP A 264 23.69 -2.25 -18.01
CA ASP A 264 24.59 -3.12 -17.27
C ASP A 264 23.88 -3.90 -16.15
N ILE A 265 22.71 -3.43 -15.68
CA ILE A 265 21.89 -4.12 -14.69
C ILE A 265 20.74 -4.87 -15.36
N MET A 266 19.95 -4.20 -16.21
CA MET A 266 18.74 -4.77 -16.82
C MET A 266 19.01 -5.59 -18.09
N GLY A 267 20.24 -5.55 -18.61
CA GLY A 267 20.62 -6.26 -19.84
C GLY A 267 19.75 -5.85 -21.04
N ARG A 268 18.98 -6.81 -21.57
CA ARG A 268 18.09 -6.59 -22.72
C ARG A 268 16.72 -6.01 -22.35
N PHE A 269 16.40 -5.92 -21.06
CA PHE A 269 15.09 -5.49 -20.53
C PHE A 269 15.11 -4.06 -19.97
N VAL A 270 16.02 -3.22 -20.48
CA VAL A 270 16.11 -1.81 -20.09
C VAL A 270 14.80 -1.09 -20.35
N VAL A 271 14.34 -0.30 -19.38
CA VAL A 271 13.16 0.53 -19.53
C VAL A 271 13.46 1.68 -20.52
N GLN A 272 12.74 1.68 -21.64
CA GLN A 272 12.93 2.64 -22.74
C GLN A 272 11.60 3.29 -23.16
N GLY A 273 11.71 4.34 -23.97
CA GLY A 273 10.57 5.02 -24.59
C GLY A 273 9.57 5.61 -23.58
N ARG A 274 8.28 5.31 -23.79
CA ARG A 274 7.16 5.90 -23.03
C ARG A 274 7.20 5.58 -21.54
N LEU A 275 7.54 4.34 -21.18
CA LEU A 275 7.57 3.92 -19.78
C LEU A 275 8.66 4.68 -19.00
N ARG A 276 9.83 4.90 -19.63
CA ARG A 276 10.90 5.71 -19.04
C ARG A 276 10.46 7.15 -18.81
N THR A 277 9.81 7.76 -19.81
CA THR A 277 9.35 9.15 -19.69
C THR A 277 8.26 9.30 -18.64
N LEU A 278 7.31 8.36 -18.57
CA LEU A 278 6.24 8.39 -17.57
C LEU A 278 6.78 8.17 -16.16
N GLY A 279 7.75 7.26 -15.98
CA GLY A 279 8.40 7.04 -14.69
C GLY A 279 9.11 8.29 -14.18
N TRP A 280 9.91 8.96 -15.02
CA TRP A 280 10.56 10.21 -14.62
C TRP A 280 9.58 11.36 -14.39
N LEU A 281 8.50 11.44 -15.18
CA LEU A 281 7.44 12.43 -14.96
C LEU A 281 6.76 12.21 -13.61
N ALA A 282 6.41 10.98 -13.26
CA ALA A 282 5.83 10.64 -11.96
C ALA A 282 6.79 10.99 -10.81
N THR A 283 8.08 10.67 -10.96
CA THR A 283 9.12 11.05 -9.99
C THR A 283 9.21 12.56 -9.82
N LEU A 284 9.18 13.32 -10.93
CA LEU A 284 9.23 14.78 -10.90
C LEU A 284 8.00 15.38 -10.22
N VAL A 285 6.79 14.88 -10.53
CA VAL A 285 5.54 15.32 -9.89
C VAL A 285 5.61 15.09 -8.38
N MET A 286 6.02 13.89 -7.95
CA MET A 286 6.18 13.57 -6.53
C MET A 286 7.22 14.46 -5.85
N LEU A 287 8.36 14.69 -6.50
CA LEU A 287 9.40 15.60 -5.99
C LEU A 287 8.86 17.02 -5.80
N VAL A 288 8.17 17.56 -6.80
CA VAL A 288 7.61 18.93 -6.74
C VAL A 288 6.61 19.05 -5.60
N ILE A 289 5.71 18.08 -5.44
CA ILE A 289 4.69 18.11 -4.38
C ILE A 289 5.34 17.96 -3.00
N ALA A 290 6.31 17.05 -2.83
CA ALA A 290 7.02 16.89 -1.57
C ALA A 290 7.82 18.14 -1.19
N LEU A 291 8.50 18.78 -2.15
CA LEU A 291 9.20 20.04 -1.92
C LEU A 291 8.24 21.19 -1.61
N ALA A 292 7.11 21.28 -2.31
CA ALA A 292 6.10 22.30 -2.04
C ALA A 292 5.49 22.13 -0.63
N MET A 293 5.23 20.89 -0.21
CA MET A 293 4.77 20.58 1.16
C MET A 293 5.80 21.04 2.19
N LEU A 294 7.09 20.70 2.00
CA LEU A 294 8.15 21.13 2.91
C LEU A 294 8.24 22.66 2.96
N ALA A 295 8.27 23.32 1.81
CA ALA A 295 8.39 24.78 1.73
C ALA A 295 7.21 25.55 2.34
N THR A 296 6.01 24.96 2.35
CA THR A 296 4.81 25.58 2.96
C THR A 296 4.60 25.20 4.42
N SER A 297 5.36 24.22 4.93
CA SER A 297 5.29 23.77 6.33
C SER A 297 6.25 24.52 7.26
N PHE A 298 7.15 25.33 6.70
CA PHE A 298 8.03 26.28 7.41
C PHE A 298 7.52 27.71 7.22
#